data_AF-A0A9Q4KNJ4-F1
#
_entry.id   AF-A0A9Q4KNJ4-F1
#
_cell.length_a   1.000
_cell.length_b   1.000
_cell.length_c   1.000
_cell.angle_alpha   90.00
_cell.angle_beta   90.00
_cell.angle_gamma   90.00
#
_symmetry.space_group_name_H-M   'P 1'
#
loop_
_entity.id
_entity.type
_entity.pdbx_description
1 polymer ?
#
loop_
_entity_poly.entity_id
_entity_poly.type
_entity_poly.pdbx_seq_one_letter_code
_entity_poly.pdbx_strand_id
1 'polypeptide(L)'
;MKTSHTALCSLPAELERFEGITLEELKNSDAQLLNRKERKFLMTRDQFSELLTSLSGSYRVLEVNNSRMSGYSTEYYDTDSFLTYLQHHNGKANRFKLRVRHYLSSGDSYLEIKEKWNTGRTTKKRIQVANDAALSEPTPEAFLTSAFPYDYRAFHPVLTTDYTRVALVARNHPERITFDVNLSFHTDECEYSYPDVVVGEIKHNCPLRESPAGAVLHTMGIRNTSFSKYCTGISLTKTEVKHNRFKKNLLLLDKLSRGGNSTC
;
A
#
# COMPACT_ATOMS: atom_id res chain seq x y z
N MET A 1 35.96 10.93 -12.33
CA MET A 1 35.04 11.94 -12.89
C MET A 1 33.71 11.84 -12.17
N LYS A 2 33.41 12.88 -11.38
CA LYS A 2 32.14 13.30 -10.76
C LYS A 2 31.05 12.23 -10.50
N THR A 3 31.08 11.62 -9.32
CA THR A 3 29.84 11.36 -8.56
C THR A 3 29.59 12.59 -7.69
N SER A 4 28.81 13.52 -8.24
CA SER A 4 28.23 14.59 -7.42
C SER A 4 27.32 13.93 -6.41
N HIS A 5 27.74 13.87 -5.14
CA HIS A 5 26.85 13.63 -4.02
C HIS A 5 25.92 14.82 -3.91
N THR A 6 24.80 14.77 -4.65
CA THR A 6 23.66 15.64 -4.40
C THR A 6 23.25 15.38 -2.96
N ALA A 7 23.34 16.41 -2.10
CA ALA A 7 22.84 16.32 -0.74
C ALA A 7 21.41 15.78 -0.80
N LEU A 8 21.17 14.59 -0.24
CA LEU A 8 19.84 13.99 -0.19
C LEU A 8 18.95 14.95 0.59
N CYS A 9 18.08 15.67 -0.12
CA CYS A 9 17.08 16.51 0.50
C CYS A 9 16.15 15.60 1.31
N SER A 10 15.70 16.03 2.48
CA SER A 10 14.75 15.23 3.25
C SER A 10 13.45 15.11 2.45
N LEU A 11 12.81 13.93 2.47
CA LEU A 11 11.56 13.70 1.75
C LEU A 11 10.50 14.80 2.00
N PRO A 12 10.29 15.31 3.23
CA PRO A 12 9.40 16.46 3.45
C PRO A 12 9.75 17.69 2.60
N ALA A 13 11.03 18.06 2.50
CA ALA A 13 11.46 19.22 1.73
C ALA A 13 11.26 19.02 0.21
N GLU A 14 11.32 17.79 -0.29
CA GLU A 14 10.98 17.48 -1.69
C GLU A 14 9.48 17.65 -1.95
N LEU A 15 8.63 17.30 -0.98
CA LEU A 15 7.18 17.42 -1.08
C LEU A 15 6.72 18.88 -1.06
N GLU A 16 7.47 19.81 -0.48
CA GLU A 16 7.16 21.26 -0.50
C GLU A 16 7.13 21.85 -1.91
N ARG A 17 7.78 21.20 -2.88
CA ARG A 17 7.77 21.62 -4.30
C ARG A 17 6.44 21.36 -5.00
N PHE A 18 5.58 20.55 -4.40
CA PHE A 18 4.26 20.23 -4.93
C PHE A 18 3.24 21.21 -4.34
N GLU A 19 2.28 21.62 -5.16
CA GLU A 19 1.09 22.28 -4.64
C GLU A 19 0.23 21.25 -3.89
N GLY A 20 -0.25 21.63 -2.69
CA GLY A 20 -1.14 20.78 -1.90
C GLY A 20 -2.50 20.61 -2.57
N ILE A 21 -3.16 19.47 -2.37
CA ILE A 21 -4.59 19.24 -2.67
C ILE A 21 -5.25 18.64 -1.43
N THR A 22 -6.42 19.16 -1.06
CA THR A 22 -7.16 18.66 0.10
C THR A 22 -7.93 17.38 -0.21
N LEU A 23 -8.37 16.67 0.83
CA LEU A 23 -9.20 15.48 0.66
C LEU A 23 -10.57 15.81 0.03
N GLU A 24 -11.12 17.00 0.29
CA GLU A 24 -12.37 17.47 -0.30
C GLU A 24 -12.22 17.72 -1.80
N GLU A 25 -11.19 18.47 -2.21
CA GLU A 25 -10.87 18.66 -3.63
C GLU A 25 -10.64 17.33 -4.34
N LEU A 26 -9.90 16.39 -3.73
CA LEU A 26 -9.68 15.07 -4.30
C LEU A 26 -11.01 14.32 -4.53
N LYS A 27 -11.95 14.38 -3.57
CA LYS A 27 -13.27 13.73 -3.70
C LYS A 27 -14.09 14.32 -4.86
N ASN A 28 -13.90 15.60 -5.15
CA ASN A 28 -14.59 16.33 -6.21
C ASN A 28 -13.85 16.29 -7.56
N SER A 29 -12.75 15.55 -7.67
CA SER A 29 -11.95 15.42 -8.88
C SER A 29 -12.15 14.06 -9.56
N ASP A 30 -11.84 13.98 -10.86
CA ASP A 30 -11.82 12.72 -11.62
C ASP A 30 -10.77 11.71 -11.11
N ALA A 31 -9.88 12.13 -10.19
CA ALA A 31 -8.89 11.28 -9.52
C ALA A 31 -9.45 10.52 -8.29
N GLN A 32 -10.77 10.55 -8.06
CA GLN A 32 -11.44 9.63 -7.12
C GLN A 32 -11.25 8.16 -7.53
N LEU A 33 -11.24 7.90 -8.85
CA LEU A 33 -10.89 6.63 -9.49
C LEU A 33 -11.71 5.42 -8.98
N LEU A 34 -13.04 5.52 -9.06
CA LEU A 34 -13.97 4.48 -8.62
C LEU A 34 -13.85 3.16 -9.41
N ASN A 35 -13.57 3.23 -10.73
CA ASN A 35 -13.33 2.08 -11.61
C ASN A 35 -11.94 2.17 -12.26
N ARG A 36 -10.94 1.52 -11.66
CA ARG A 36 -9.53 1.76 -11.97
C ARG A 36 -8.69 0.51 -12.21
N LYS A 37 -7.59 0.67 -12.95
CA LYS A 37 -6.45 -0.25 -12.99
C LYS A 37 -5.39 0.20 -11.99
N GLU A 38 -4.56 -0.76 -11.57
CA GLU A 38 -3.52 -0.57 -10.56
C GLU A 38 -2.22 -1.21 -11.04
N ARG A 39 -1.12 -0.45 -11.04
CA ARG A 39 0.24 -0.94 -11.28
C ARG A 39 1.10 -0.65 -10.07
N LYS A 40 1.99 -1.58 -9.72
CA LYS A 40 2.83 -1.47 -8.54
C LYS A 40 4.30 -1.52 -8.91
N PHE A 41 5.09 -0.78 -8.18
CA PHE A 41 6.51 -0.61 -8.41
C PHE A 41 7.22 -0.64 -7.06
N LEU A 42 8.39 -1.28 -7.05
CA LEU A 42 9.31 -1.25 -5.93
C LEU A 42 10.54 -0.50 -6.40
N MET A 43 11.01 0.45 -5.61
CA MET A 43 12.15 1.30 -5.93
C MET A 43 12.91 1.65 -4.66
N THR A 44 14.16 2.09 -4.80
CA THR A 44 14.92 2.63 -3.68
C THR A 44 14.45 4.04 -3.31
N ARG A 45 14.84 4.52 -2.13
CA ARG A 45 14.61 5.90 -1.70
C ARG A 45 15.24 6.94 -2.65
N ASP A 46 16.43 6.65 -3.17
CA ASP A 46 17.12 7.53 -4.14
C ASP A 46 16.34 7.63 -5.45
N GLN A 47 15.89 6.48 -5.98
CA GLN A 47 15.03 6.44 -7.16
C GLN A 47 13.71 7.20 -6.92
N PHE A 48 13.14 7.07 -5.72
CA PHE A 48 11.94 7.82 -5.38
C PHE A 48 12.16 9.34 -5.37
N SER A 49 13.28 9.83 -4.85
CA SER A 49 13.66 11.25 -4.89
C SER A 49 13.81 11.78 -6.33
N GLU A 50 14.47 11.00 -7.20
CA GLU A 50 14.60 11.32 -8.63
C GLU A 50 13.23 11.37 -9.33
N LEU A 51 12.35 10.41 -9.00
CA LEU A 51 10.98 10.39 -9.51
C LEU A 51 10.21 11.62 -9.05
N LEU A 52 10.23 11.99 -7.77
CA LEU A 52 9.53 13.16 -7.25
C LEU A 52 9.97 14.45 -7.95
N THR A 53 11.27 14.61 -8.17
CA THR A 53 11.81 15.76 -8.90
C THR A 53 11.22 15.86 -10.31
N SER A 54 11.02 14.73 -10.98
CA SER A 54 10.44 14.67 -12.33
C SER A 54 8.93 14.91 -12.37
N LEU A 55 8.22 14.78 -11.24
CA LEU A 55 6.75 14.86 -11.17
C LEU A 55 6.20 16.20 -10.65
N SER A 56 7.04 17.08 -10.07
CA SER A 56 6.60 18.30 -9.37
C SER A 56 5.69 19.22 -10.20
N GLY A 57 5.92 19.32 -11.51
CA GLY A 57 5.09 20.15 -12.40
C GLY A 57 3.75 19.54 -12.81
N SER A 58 3.59 18.21 -12.72
CA SER A 58 2.41 17.50 -13.27
C SER A 58 1.45 16.98 -12.22
N TYR A 59 1.85 17.00 -10.94
CA TYR A 59 1.07 16.46 -9.83
C TYR A 59 0.93 17.47 -8.69
N ARG A 60 -0.12 17.30 -7.89
CA ARG A 60 -0.33 17.91 -6.58
C ARG A 60 -0.13 16.85 -5.49
N VAL A 61 0.27 17.25 -4.30
CA VAL A 61 0.44 16.34 -3.14
C VAL A 61 -0.78 16.41 -2.24
N LEU A 62 -1.34 15.26 -1.86
CA LEU A 62 -2.46 15.21 -0.92
C LEU A 62 -2.00 15.72 0.45
N GLU A 63 -2.72 16.70 0.96
CA GLU A 63 -2.48 17.28 2.28
C GLU A 63 -3.72 17.05 3.16
N VAL A 64 -3.49 16.48 4.34
CA VAL A 64 -4.52 16.21 5.35
C VAL A 64 -4.02 16.73 6.68
N ASN A 65 -4.79 17.61 7.33
CA ASN A 65 -4.41 18.25 8.60
C ASN A 65 -3.00 18.88 8.55
N ASN A 66 -2.71 19.64 7.48
CA ASN A 66 -1.39 20.24 7.19
C ASN A 66 -0.21 19.24 7.10
N SER A 67 -0.50 17.95 6.89
CA SER A 67 0.50 16.92 6.67
C SER A 67 0.41 16.33 5.27
N ARG A 68 1.56 16.26 4.58
CA ARG A 68 1.74 15.64 3.26
C ARG A 68 2.17 14.17 3.34
N MET A 69 2.39 13.69 4.57
CA MET A 69 2.82 12.34 4.89
C MET A 69 1.91 11.77 5.97
N SER A 70 1.19 10.71 5.66
CA SER A 70 0.23 10.12 6.60
C SER A 70 0.69 8.74 7.06
N GLY A 71 0.69 8.53 8.37
CA GLY A 71 1.01 7.23 8.97
C GLY A 71 -0.16 6.26 8.86
N TYR A 72 0.13 5.00 8.55
CA TYR A 72 -0.84 3.92 8.50
C TYR A 72 -0.32 2.73 9.29
N SER A 73 -1.21 2.12 10.06
CA SER A 73 -1.03 0.75 10.57
C SER A 73 -2.13 -0.13 9.97
N THR A 74 -1.83 -1.36 9.61
CA THR A 74 -2.81 -2.31 9.07
C THR A 74 -2.59 -3.69 9.66
N GLU A 75 -3.56 -4.13 10.46
CA GLU A 75 -3.66 -5.49 10.99
C GLU A 75 -4.35 -6.38 9.96
N TYR A 76 -3.70 -7.46 9.54
CA TYR A 76 -4.29 -8.48 8.68
C TYR A 76 -4.76 -9.67 9.51
N TYR A 77 -5.94 -10.17 9.16
CA TYR A 77 -6.57 -11.28 9.85
C TYR A 77 -6.60 -12.51 8.94
N ASP A 78 -6.29 -13.68 9.50
CA ASP A 78 -6.43 -14.97 8.84
C ASP A 78 -6.74 -16.06 9.88
N THR A 79 -7.00 -17.28 9.42
CA THR A 79 -7.15 -18.46 10.29
C THR A 79 -5.78 -19.00 10.71
N ASP A 80 -5.73 -19.89 11.70
CA ASP A 80 -4.49 -20.63 12.10
C ASP A 80 -3.83 -21.34 10.90
N SER A 81 -4.64 -21.82 9.96
CA SER A 81 -4.18 -22.50 8.74
C SER A 81 -3.75 -21.56 7.60
N PHE A 82 -3.75 -20.24 7.83
CA PHE A 82 -3.45 -19.20 6.82
C PHE A 82 -4.30 -19.33 5.55
N LEU A 83 -5.61 -19.60 5.70
CA LEU A 83 -6.56 -19.85 4.62
C LEU A 83 -6.45 -18.82 3.49
N THR A 84 -6.57 -17.53 3.79
CA THR A 84 -6.63 -16.49 2.73
C THR A 84 -5.26 -16.21 2.11
N TYR A 85 -4.19 -16.34 2.90
CA TYR A 85 -2.83 -16.34 2.39
C TYR A 85 -2.61 -17.48 1.40
N LEU A 86 -2.95 -18.72 1.77
CA LEU A 86 -2.76 -19.91 0.93
C LEU A 86 -3.62 -19.83 -0.33
N GLN A 87 -4.82 -19.28 -0.27
CA GLN A 87 -5.62 -18.99 -1.46
C GLN A 87 -4.92 -18.01 -2.41
N HIS A 88 -4.30 -16.95 -1.89
CA HIS A 88 -3.51 -16.03 -2.72
C HIS A 88 -2.29 -16.73 -3.29
N HIS A 89 -1.53 -17.43 -2.44
CA HIS A 89 -0.35 -18.19 -2.83
C HIS A 89 -0.68 -19.18 -3.95
N ASN A 90 -1.74 -19.96 -3.81
CA ASN A 90 -2.15 -20.97 -4.78
C ASN A 90 -2.87 -20.36 -6.01
N GLY A 91 -3.01 -19.03 -6.07
CA GLY A 91 -3.56 -18.35 -7.23
C GLY A 91 -5.07 -18.53 -7.40
N LYS A 92 -5.80 -18.87 -6.32
CA LYS A 92 -7.25 -19.06 -6.35
C LYS A 92 -7.92 -17.81 -6.91
N ALA A 93 -8.85 -18.04 -7.85
CA ALA A 93 -9.46 -16.99 -8.65
C ALA A 93 -10.31 -16.03 -7.79
N ASN A 94 -11.21 -16.60 -6.97
CA ASN A 94 -11.93 -15.88 -5.91
C ASN A 94 -11.14 -15.96 -4.61
N ARG A 95 -10.77 -14.81 -4.04
CA ARG A 95 -10.00 -14.74 -2.80
C ARG A 95 -10.25 -13.44 -2.05
N PHE A 96 -10.09 -13.51 -0.74
CA PHE A 96 -10.41 -12.43 0.18
C PHE A 96 -9.18 -12.01 0.98
N LYS A 97 -9.23 -10.84 1.59
CA LYS A 97 -8.36 -10.41 2.67
C LYS A 97 -9.20 -9.63 3.66
N LEU A 98 -9.08 -9.99 4.93
CA LEU A 98 -9.67 -9.26 6.04
C LEU A 98 -8.58 -8.45 6.72
N ARG A 99 -8.88 -7.20 7.05
CA ARG A 99 -7.94 -6.30 7.74
C ARG A 99 -8.63 -5.19 8.49
N VAL A 100 -8.01 -4.75 9.57
CA VAL A 100 -8.29 -3.45 10.19
C VAL A 100 -7.18 -2.49 9.78
N ARG A 101 -7.54 -1.25 9.46
CA ARG A 101 -6.61 -0.21 9.04
C ARG A 101 -6.80 1.03 9.88
N HIS A 102 -5.72 1.45 10.53
CA HIS A 102 -5.64 2.67 11.33
C HIS A 102 -4.96 3.77 10.52
N TYR A 103 -5.59 4.94 10.50
CA TYR A 103 -5.10 6.17 9.91
C TYR A 103 -4.53 7.02 11.03
N LEU A 104 -3.21 6.92 11.27
CA LEU A 104 -2.58 7.50 12.47
C LEU A 104 -2.71 9.03 12.51
N SER A 105 -2.78 9.68 11.35
CA SER A 105 -2.92 11.14 11.26
C SER A 105 -4.33 11.65 11.54
N SER A 106 -5.38 10.83 11.38
CA SER A 106 -6.77 11.23 11.65
C SER A 106 -7.39 10.52 12.85
N GLY A 107 -6.76 9.45 13.35
CA GLY A 107 -7.32 8.57 14.38
C GLY A 107 -8.39 7.60 13.86
N ASP A 108 -8.78 7.69 12.58
CA ASP A 108 -9.82 6.83 12.02
C ASP A 108 -9.33 5.40 11.87
N SER A 109 -10.23 4.45 12.14
CA SER A 109 -9.98 3.03 11.92
C SER A 109 -11.08 2.43 11.05
N TYR A 110 -10.71 1.54 10.13
CA TYR A 110 -11.67 0.89 9.24
C TYR A 110 -11.44 -0.61 9.21
N LEU A 111 -12.52 -1.36 9.42
CA LEU A 111 -12.58 -2.79 9.10
C LEU A 111 -12.84 -2.94 7.61
N GLU A 112 -11.96 -3.64 6.89
CA GLU A 112 -11.99 -3.72 5.44
C GLU A 112 -11.94 -5.17 4.94
N ILE A 113 -12.82 -5.49 4.00
CA ILE A 113 -12.79 -6.73 3.23
C ILE A 113 -12.38 -6.38 1.81
N LYS A 114 -11.26 -6.95 1.36
CA LYS A 114 -10.81 -6.87 -0.04
C LYS A 114 -11.08 -8.20 -0.73
N GLU A 115 -11.98 -8.18 -1.69
CA GLU A 115 -12.39 -9.35 -2.46
C GLU A 115 -11.85 -9.23 -3.88
N LYS A 116 -11.24 -10.30 -4.39
CA LYS A 116 -10.84 -10.42 -5.79
C LYS A 116 -11.61 -11.56 -6.43
N TRP A 117 -12.25 -11.28 -7.55
CA TRP A 117 -13.04 -12.21 -8.34
C TRP A 117 -12.21 -12.88 -9.44
N ASN A 118 -12.70 -14.02 -9.91
CA ASN A 118 -12.15 -14.77 -11.04
C ASN A 118 -12.12 -13.98 -12.35
N THR A 119 -13.01 -12.99 -12.51
CA THR A 119 -13.01 -12.02 -13.62
C THR A 119 -11.86 -11.01 -13.54
N GLY A 120 -11.05 -11.06 -12.49
CA GLY A 120 -9.95 -10.11 -12.23
C GLY A 120 -10.39 -8.83 -11.51
N ARG A 121 -11.70 -8.58 -11.39
CA ARG A 121 -12.26 -7.44 -10.65
C ARG A 121 -11.95 -7.56 -9.17
N THR A 122 -11.67 -6.44 -8.53
CA THR A 122 -11.45 -6.36 -7.09
C THR A 122 -12.44 -5.38 -6.48
N THR A 123 -13.16 -5.81 -5.46
CA THR A 123 -14.12 -5.01 -4.67
C THR A 123 -13.54 -4.78 -3.28
N LYS A 124 -13.84 -3.62 -2.71
CA LYS A 124 -13.48 -3.30 -1.32
C LYS A 124 -14.74 -2.84 -0.61
N LYS A 125 -15.08 -3.53 0.47
CA LYS A 125 -16.13 -3.13 1.41
C LYS A 125 -15.45 -2.72 2.70
N ARG A 126 -15.97 -1.69 3.37
CA ARG A 126 -15.44 -1.24 4.66
C ARG A 126 -16.52 -0.56 5.50
N ILE A 127 -16.33 -0.62 6.80
CA ILE A 127 -17.04 0.20 7.79
C ILE A 127 -16.01 0.93 8.65
N GLN A 128 -16.38 2.08 9.19
CA GLN A 128 -15.56 2.73 10.20
C GLN A 128 -15.75 1.99 11.52
N VAL A 129 -14.66 1.65 12.18
CA VAL A 129 -14.67 1.09 13.53
C VAL A 129 -14.13 2.16 14.45
N ALA A 130 -14.97 2.66 15.35
CA ALA A 130 -14.52 3.57 16.39
C ALA A 130 -13.75 2.78 17.45
N ASN A 131 -12.94 3.45 18.27
CA ASN A 131 -12.41 2.84 19.49
C ASN A 131 -13.54 2.39 20.44
N ASP A 132 -14.74 2.99 20.29
CA ASP A 132 -15.97 2.58 20.95
C ASP A 132 -16.88 1.83 19.95
N ALA A 133 -16.59 0.54 19.73
CA ALA A 133 -17.30 -0.32 18.79
C ALA A 133 -18.82 -0.44 19.07
N ALA A 134 -19.27 -0.07 20.28
CA ALA A 134 -20.66 -0.18 20.72
C ALA A 134 -21.64 0.78 20.02
N LEU A 135 -21.16 1.77 19.26
CA LEU A 135 -22.01 2.82 18.66
C LEU A 135 -21.94 2.90 17.12
N SER A 136 -21.19 2.02 16.44
CA SER A 136 -21.10 2.05 14.97
C SER A 136 -22.14 1.14 14.33
N GLU A 137 -23.05 1.71 13.53
CA GLU A 137 -23.96 0.95 12.68
C GLU A 137 -23.50 0.98 11.20
N PRO A 138 -23.44 -0.16 10.49
CA PRO A 138 -23.66 -1.51 11.01
C PRO A 138 -22.53 -1.95 11.95
N THR A 139 -22.84 -2.80 12.93
CA THR A 139 -21.81 -3.38 13.80
C THR A 139 -20.78 -4.18 13.00
N PRO A 140 -19.54 -4.33 13.49
CA PRO A 140 -18.52 -5.18 12.87
C PRO A 140 -19.01 -6.60 12.57
N GLU A 141 -19.77 -7.20 13.47
CA GLU A 141 -20.33 -8.55 13.33
C GLU A 141 -21.36 -8.61 12.21
N ALA A 142 -22.28 -7.63 12.14
CA ALA A 142 -23.29 -7.56 11.08
C ALA A 142 -22.64 -7.33 9.71
N PHE A 143 -21.61 -6.48 9.65
CA PHE A 143 -20.82 -6.26 8.45
C PHE A 143 -20.10 -7.52 7.99
N LEU A 144 -19.40 -8.23 8.88
CA LEU A 144 -18.68 -9.46 8.55
C LEU A 144 -19.64 -10.57 8.12
N THR A 145 -20.75 -10.76 8.83
CA THR A 145 -21.77 -11.77 8.52
C THR A 145 -22.36 -11.57 7.13
N SER A 146 -22.54 -10.31 6.70
CA SER A 146 -23.12 -10.00 5.38
C SER A 146 -22.10 -9.97 4.23
N ALA A 147 -20.83 -9.65 4.52
CA ALA A 147 -19.85 -9.33 3.48
C ALA A 147 -18.67 -10.32 3.37
N PHE A 148 -18.46 -11.19 4.36
CA PHE A 148 -17.35 -12.12 4.41
C PHE A 148 -17.86 -13.58 4.30
N PRO A 149 -17.36 -14.38 3.35
CA PRO A 149 -17.92 -15.72 3.08
C PRO A 149 -17.42 -16.81 4.03
N TYR A 150 -16.54 -16.47 4.97
CA TYR A 150 -15.96 -17.41 5.93
C TYR A 150 -16.48 -17.09 7.32
N ASP A 151 -16.43 -18.07 8.23
CA ASP A 151 -16.65 -17.81 9.64
C ASP A 151 -15.55 -16.88 10.17
N TYR A 152 -15.90 -15.60 10.37
CA TYR A 152 -14.96 -14.59 10.83
C TYR A 152 -14.45 -14.85 12.25
N ARG A 153 -15.09 -15.73 13.02
CA ARG A 153 -14.66 -16.09 14.38
C ARG A 153 -13.41 -16.97 14.38
N ALA A 154 -13.13 -17.63 13.27
CA ALA A 154 -11.88 -18.37 13.06
C ALA A 154 -10.71 -17.45 12.67
N PHE A 155 -10.95 -16.15 12.46
CA PHE A 155 -9.95 -15.19 12.01
C PHE A 155 -9.43 -14.36 13.19
N HIS A 156 -8.11 -14.29 13.32
CA HIS A 156 -7.41 -13.47 14.32
C HIS A 156 -6.29 -12.65 13.66
N PRO A 157 -5.76 -11.61 14.32
CA PRO A 157 -4.63 -10.85 13.79
C PRO A 157 -3.40 -11.75 13.61
N VAL A 158 -2.83 -11.78 12.40
CA VAL A 158 -1.67 -12.62 12.06
C VAL A 158 -0.45 -11.82 11.61
N LEU A 159 -0.63 -10.54 11.27
CA LEU A 159 0.42 -9.66 10.78
C LEU A 159 -0.03 -8.21 10.86
N THR A 160 0.82 -7.36 11.40
CA THR A 160 0.66 -5.91 11.31
C THR A 160 1.69 -5.33 10.34
N THR A 161 1.26 -4.34 9.55
CA THR A 161 2.13 -3.62 8.62
C THR A 161 2.00 -2.13 8.81
N ASP A 162 3.10 -1.46 9.12
CA ASP A 162 3.15 -0.01 9.21
C ASP A 162 3.87 0.58 8.01
N TYR A 163 3.46 1.79 7.63
CA TYR A 163 4.12 2.57 6.60
C TYR A 163 3.68 4.03 6.68
N THR A 164 4.50 4.92 6.15
CA THR A 164 4.10 6.30 5.88
C THR A 164 3.75 6.43 4.40
N ARG A 165 2.62 7.08 4.08
CA ARG A 165 2.16 7.25 2.71
C ARG A 165 2.24 8.70 2.27
N VAL A 166 2.79 8.89 1.08
CA VAL A 166 2.63 10.08 0.25
C VAL A 166 1.63 9.75 -0.85
N ALA A 167 0.69 10.67 -1.13
CA ALA A 167 -0.22 10.52 -2.26
C ALA A 167 -0.09 11.71 -3.21
N LEU A 168 0.10 11.42 -4.49
CA LEU A 168 0.13 12.41 -5.56
C LEU A 168 -1.11 12.28 -6.43
N VAL A 169 -1.63 13.42 -6.87
CA VAL A 169 -2.83 13.53 -7.71
C VAL A 169 -2.42 14.28 -8.98
N ALA A 170 -2.63 13.68 -10.14
CA ALA A 170 -2.31 14.34 -11.40
C ALA A 170 -3.17 15.59 -11.60
N ARG A 171 -2.58 16.66 -12.16
CA ARG A 171 -3.28 17.93 -12.41
C ARG A 171 -4.31 17.81 -13.54
N ASN A 172 -3.92 17.13 -14.62
CA ASN A 172 -4.60 17.25 -15.92
C ASN A 172 -5.25 15.93 -16.40
N HIS A 173 -5.19 14.86 -15.61
CA HIS A 173 -5.73 13.55 -16.01
C HIS A 173 -6.10 12.70 -14.79
N PRO A 174 -7.01 11.72 -14.95
CA PRO A 174 -7.48 10.86 -13.86
C PRO A 174 -6.41 9.82 -13.49
N GLU A 175 -5.39 10.28 -12.76
CA GLU A 175 -4.34 9.45 -12.18
C GLU A 175 -4.05 9.87 -10.74
N ARG A 176 -3.88 8.86 -9.88
CA ARG A 176 -3.45 9.02 -8.50
C ARG A 176 -2.36 8.03 -8.20
N ILE A 177 -1.30 8.50 -7.57
CA ILE A 177 -0.16 7.67 -7.18
C ILE A 177 -0.08 7.66 -5.66
N THR A 178 0.19 6.51 -5.08
CA THR A 178 0.51 6.40 -3.66
C THR A 178 1.87 5.75 -3.50
N PHE A 179 2.73 6.36 -2.69
CA PHE A 179 4.04 5.85 -2.33
C PHE A 179 4.02 5.52 -0.86
N ASP A 180 4.29 4.25 -0.53
CA ASP A 180 4.43 3.80 0.84
C ASP A 180 5.93 3.68 1.14
N VAL A 181 6.39 4.44 2.13
CA VAL A 181 7.78 4.49 2.63
C VAL A 181 7.82 4.01 4.09
N ASN A 182 9.02 3.75 4.61
CA ASN A 182 9.22 3.26 5.99
C ASN A 182 8.36 2.02 6.27
N LEU A 183 8.38 1.06 5.35
CA LEU A 183 7.55 -0.13 5.43
C LEU A 183 8.10 -1.08 6.48
N SER A 184 7.28 -1.44 7.47
CA SER A 184 7.59 -2.49 8.44
C SER A 184 6.52 -3.59 8.41
N PHE A 185 6.94 -4.78 8.83
CA PHE A 185 6.11 -5.96 9.00
C PHE A 185 6.42 -6.52 10.38
N HIS A 186 5.43 -6.65 11.25
CA HIS A 186 5.66 -7.26 12.55
C HIS A 186 4.54 -8.22 12.95
N THR A 187 4.94 -9.16 13.79
CA THR A 187 4.12 -10.11 14.54
C THR A 187 4.58 -10.04 15.99
N ASP A 188 3.95 -10.79 16.89
CA ASP A 188 4.39 -10.86 18.28
C ASP A 188 5.82 -11.43 18.45
N GLU A 189 6.32 -12.15 17.43
CA GLU A 189 7.61 -12.85 17.48
C GLU A 189 8.75 -12.12 16.75
N CYS A 190 8.46 -11.36 15.70
CA CYS A 190 9.48 -10.79 14.83
C CYS A 190 9.03 -9.52 14.12
N GLU A 191 10.02 -8.67 13.79
CA GLU A 191 9.84 -7.42 13.05
C GLU A 191 10.85 -7.29 11.91
N TYR A 192 10.37 -6.89 10.72
CA TYR A 192 11.18 -6.63 9.54
C TYR A 192 10.89 -5.22 9.01
N SER A 193 11.94 -4.41 8.89
CA SER A 193 11.84 -3.02 8.44
C SER A 193 12.60 -2.77 7.15
N TYR A 194 11.97 -2.03 6.22
CA TYR A 194 12.49 -1.68 4.90
C TYR A 194 12.48 -0.16 4.68
N PRO A 195 13.30 0.62 5.40
CA PRO A 195 13.32 2.09 5.30
C PRO A 195 13.78 2.61 3.94
N ASP A 196 14.62 1.84 3.24
CA ASP A 196 15.17 2.21 1.93
C ASP A 196 14.26 1.83 0.75
N VAL A 197 13.21 1.05 1.00
CA VAL A 197 12.31 0.57 -0.05
C VAL A 197 11.04 1.42 -0.09
N VAL A 198 10.69 1.84 -1.30
CA VAL A 198 9.44 2.55 -1.57
C VAL A 198 8.53 1.68 -2.43
N VAL A 199 7.28 1.51 -1.99
CA VAL A 199 6.24 0.82 -2.75
C VAL A 199 5.34 1.85 -3.40
N GLY A 200 5.52 2.06 -4.70
CA GLY A 200 4.67 2.92 -5.53
C GLY A 200 3.47 2.16 -6.10
N GLU A 201 2.29 2.77 -6.08
CA GLU A 201 1.06 2.26 -6.68
C GLU A 201 0.42 3.36 -7.54
N ILE A 202 0.43 3.16 -8.86
CA ILE A 202 -0.23 4.06 -9.84
C ILE A 202 -1.64 3.55 -10.09
N LYS A 203 -2.62 4.44 -9.96
CA LYS A 203 -4.05 4.21 -10.12
C LYS A 203 -4.57 5.08 -11.25
N HIS A 204 -5.26 4.49 -12.23
CA HIS A 204 -5.80 5.23 -13.37
C HIS A 204 -7.06 4.57 -13.96
N ASN A 205 -7.96 5.35 -14.58
CA ASN A 205 -9.25 4.86 -15.11
C ASN A 205 -9.23 4.47 -16.60
N CYS A 206 -8.21 4.86 -17.37
CA CYS A 206 -8.14 4.61 -18.82
C CYS A 206 -6.79 3.96 -19.18
N PRO A 207 -6.65 3.13 -20.23
CA PRO A 207 -5.35 2.86 -20.83
C PRO A 207 -4.77 4.16 -21.39
N LEU A 208 -4.19 4.98 -20.53
CA LEU A 208 -3.36 6.11 -20.94
C LEU A 208 -2.22 5.51 -21.76
N ARG A 209 -2.08 5.96 -23.01
CA ARG A 209 -0.87 5.72 -23.79
C ARG A 209 0.36 6.27 -23.05
N GLU A 210 0.18 7.29 -22.20
CA GLU A 210 1.26 7.97 -21.48
C GLU A 210 0.81 8.38 -20.05
N SER A 211 1.16 7.57 -19.05
CA SER A 211 1.20 8.01 -17.64
C SER A 211 2.53 8.71 -17.43
N PRO A 212 2.61 10.00 -17.04
CA PRO A 212 3.90 10.69 -16.85
C PRO A 212 4.79 9.94 -15.87
N ALA A 213 4.24 9.53 -14.72
CA ALA A 213 4.97 8.70 -13.77
C ALA A 213 5.34 7.32 -14.35
N GLY A 214 4.43 6.69 -15.10
CA GLY A 214 4.72 5.44 -15.79
C GLY A 214 5.87 5.54 -16.81
N ALA A 215 5.99 6.66 -17.51
CA ALA A 215 7.05 6.94 -18.47
C ALA A 215 8.40 7.18 -17.77
N VAL A 216 8.41 8.00 -16.71
CA VAL A 216 9.63 8.22 -15.89
C VAL A 216 10.12 6.92 -15.27
N LEU A 217 9.22 6.13 -14.67
CA LEU A 217 9.55 4.81 -14.12
C LEU A 217 10.14 3.86 -15.18
N HIS A 218 9.62 3.90 -16.41
CA HIS A 218 10.16 3.12 -17.51
C HIS A 218 11.58 3.55 -17.88
N THR A 219 11.84 4.86 -17.99
CA THR A 219 13.18 5.42 -18.27
C THR A 219 14.19 5.08 -17.18
N MET A 220 13.75 5.05 -15.92
CA MET A 220 14.58 4.62 -14.78
C MET A 220 14.79 3.09 -14.70
N GLY A 221 14.20 2.31 -15.61
CA GLY A 221 14.28 0.85 -15.62
C GLY A 221 13.43 0.16 -14.54
N ILE A 222 12.53 0.88 -13.86
CA ILE A 222 11.69 0.35 -12.80
C ILE A 222 10.46 -0.33 -13.40
N ARG A 223 10.40 -1.66 -13.23
CA ARG A 223 9.36 -2.50 -13.85
C ARG A 223 8.14 -2.67 -12.94
N ASN A 224 6.98 -2.86 -13.56
CA ASN A 224 5.76 -3.24 -12.85
C ASN A 224 5.95 -4.60 -12.15
N THR A 225 5.58 -4.69 -10.87
CA THR A 225 5.74 -5.87 -10.03
C THR A 225 4.45 -6.15 -9.27
N SER A 226 4.10 -7.42 -9.09
CA SER A 226 2.97 -7.79 -8.24
C SER A 226 3.40 -7.79 -6.79
N PHE A 227 2.99 -6.80 -6.00
CA PHE A 227 3.34 -6.72 -4.58
C PHE A 227 2.11 -6.67 -3.68
N SER A 228 2.17 -7.43 -2.59
CA SER A 228 1.12 -7.55 -1.60
C SER A 228 1.75 -7.53 -0.21
N LYS A 229 1.60 -6.41 0.52
CA LYS A 229 2.11 -6.27 1.90
C LYS A 229 1.77 -7.48 2.77
N TYR A 230 0.50 -7.91 2.82
CA TYR A 230 0.11 -9.12 3.56
C TYR A 230 0.93 -10.36 3.22
N CYS A 231 0.87 -10.82 1.97
CA CYS A 231 1.59 -12.03 1.54
C CYS A 231 3.11 -11.90 1.67
N THR A 232 3.67 -10.72 1.43
CA THR A 232 5.09 -10.46 1.65
C THR A 232 5.43 -10.60 3.13
N GLY A 233 4.68 -9.96 4.02
CA GLY A 233 4.90 -10.02 5.46
C GLY A 233 4.80 -11.43 6.01
N ILE A 234 3.72 -12.17 5.72
CA ILE A 234 3.61 -13.59 6.13
C ILE A 234 4.77 -14.44 5.60
N SER A 235 5.23 -14.17 4.37
CA SER A 235 6.37 -14.91 3.81
C SER A 235 7.71 -14.59 4.48
N LEU A 236 7.82 -13.45 5.16
CA LEU A 236 8.99 -13.04 5.94
C LEU A 236 8.90 -13.55 7.39
N THR A 237 7.72 -13.43 8.00
CA THR A 237 7.52 -13.66 9.44
C THR A 237 7.16 -15.10 9.79
N LYS A 238 6.59 -15.89 8.87
CA LYS A 238 6.13 -17.26 9.12
C LYS A 238 6.76 -18.23 8.11
N THR A 239 7.95 -18.72 8.45
CA THR A 239 8.79 -19.52 7.55
C THR A 239 8.22 -20.91 7.25
N GLU A 240 7.42 -21.45 8.16
CA GLU A 240 6.69 -22.71 8.08
C GLU A 240 5.58 -22.70 7.03
N VAL A 241 5.13 -21.52 6.60
CA VAL A 241 4.10 -21.37 5.57
C VAL A 241 4.76 -21.29 4.19
N LYS A 242 4.12 -21.95 3.22
CA LYS A 242 4.58 -22.00 1.83
C LYS A 242 4.70 -20.61 1.19
N HIS A 243 5.92 -20.18 0.85
CA HIS A 243 6.19 -18.83 0.32
C HIS A 243 6.88 -18.82 -1.07
N ASN A 244 7.06 -19.97 -1.71
CA ASN A 244 7.86 -20.10 -2.94
C ASN A 244 7.37 -19.21 -4.09
N ARG A 245 6.07 -18.94 -4.18
CA ARG A 245 5.51 -18.00 -5.18
C ARG A 245 6.02 -16.57 -5.00
N PHE A 246 6.31 -16.17 -3.77
CA PHE A 246 6.70 -14.80 -3.43
C PHE A 246 8.22 -14.60 -3.38
N LYS A 247 9.02 -15.66 -3.57
CA LYS A 247 10.49 -15.62 -3.54
C LYS A 247 11.09 -14.50 -4.41
N LYS A 248 10.56 -14.28 -5.61
CA LYS A 248 11.02 -13.19 -6.50
C LYS A 248 10.83 -11.81 -5.87
N ASN A 249 9.74 -11.59 -5.14
CA ASN A 249 9.50 -10.33 -4.45
C ASN A 249 10.41 -10.16 -3.25
N LEU A 250 10.67 -11.25 -2.51
CA LEU A 250 11.58 -11.22 -1.36
C LEU A 250 13.01 -10.90 -1.79
N LEU A 251 13.51 -11.54 -2.85
CA LEU A 251 14.83 -11.23 -3.42
C LEU A 251 14.91 -9.80 -3.96
N LEU A 252 13.81 -9.28 -4.52
CA LEU A 252 13.77 -7.88 -4.96
C LEU A 252 13.79 -6.91 -3.77
N LEU A 253 13.07 -7.22 -2.69
CA LEU A 253 13.12 -6.42 -1.47
C LEU A 253 14.54 -6.39 -0.90
N ASP A 254 15.16 -7.56 -0.75
CA ASP A 254 16.53 -7.70 -0.25
C ASP A 254 17.53 -6.92 -1.10
N LYS A 255 17.40 -6.99 -2.44
CA LYS A 255 18.24 -6.20 -3.36
C LYS A 255 18.05 -4.69 -3.20
N LEU A 256 16.85 -4.22 -2.87
CA LEU A 256 16.51 -2.80 -2.78
C LEU A 256 16.81 -2.21 -1.39
N SER A 257 16.66 -3.00 -0.33
CA SER A 257 17.24 -2.67 0.97
C SER A 257 18.75 -2.74 0.83
N ARG A 258 19.50 -1.73 1.28
CA ARG A 258 20.96 -1.77 1.26
C ARG A 258 21.48 -2.75 2.34
N GLY A 259 21.23 -4.06 2.16
CA GLY A 259 21.52 -5.10 3.15
C GLY A 259 20.76 -4.91 4.45
N GLY A 260 19.42 -4.80 4.38
CA GLY A 260 18.57 -4.60 5.56
C GLY A 260 18.68 -5.80 6.50
N ASN A 261 19.51 -5.68 7.52
CA ASN A 261 19.65 -6.67 8.58
C ASN A 261 18.29 -6.95 9.21
N SER A 262 17.95 -8.23 9.34
CA SER A 262 16.92 -8.70 10.26
C SER A 262 17.28 -8.21 11.66
N THR A 263 16.48 -7.33 12.23
CA THR A 263 16.43 -7.18 13.68
C THR A 263 15.55 -8.30 14.21
N CYS A 264 16.16 -9.46 14.43
CA CYS A 264 15.66 -10.42 15.41
C CYS A 264 16.01 -9.92 16.81
#